data_AF-A0A431PSP7-F1
#
_entry.id   AF-A0A431PSP7-F1
#
_cell.length_a   1.000
_cell.length_b   1.000
_cell.length_c   1.000
_cell.angle_alpha   90.00
_cell.angle_beta   90.00
_cell.angle_gamma   90.00
#
_symmetry.space_group_name_H-M   'P 1'
#
loop_
_entity.id
_entity.type
_entity.pdbx_description
1 polymer ?
#
loop_
_entity_poly.entity_id
_entity_poly.type
_entity_poly.pdbx_seq_one_letter_code
_entity_poly.pdbx_strand_id
1 'polypeptide(L)'
;MPPEWPTKAYPPVNVTSPASLNRQVLQSFQASLRNLRTDYLDGLVLHSPYPDDRDTLEAWRAMESLYDQGSVRQLGVSNCHELPRLEALCRNARIKPATIQNLFYAKTHYDTDIRAFCREHGIVYQSFWTLTANPEILAASDLIELATKYGRSPAQLFFRYLTQLDMVCLTGTSSKDHMEQDLSIFEFRLSSAGCETLAALLLQSP
;
A
#
# COMPACT_ATOMS: atom_id res chain seq x y z
N MET A 1 23.68 -8.69 -2.99
CA MET A 1 23.69 -7.22 -2.84
C MET A 1 22.46 -6.70 -3.57
N PRO A 2 21.59 -5.91 -2.94
CA PRO A 2 20.48 -5.31 -3.66
C PRO A 2 21.02 -4.36 -4.74
N PRO A 3 20.40 -4.27 -5.92
CA PRO A 3 20.86 -3.38 -6.98
C PRO A 3 20.70 -1.91 -6.54
N GLU A 4 21.76 -1.12 -6.68
CA GLU A 4 21.69 0.34 -6.58
C GLU A 4 20.87 0.86 -7.77
N TRP A 5 19.72 1.50 -7.49
CA TRP A 5 18.89 2.10 -8.53
C TRP A 5 19.21 3.59 -8.69
N PRO A 6 19.26 4.12 -9.93
CA PRO A 6 19.56 5.53 -10.18
C PRO A 6 18.53 6.44 -9.52
N THR A 7 18.99 7.23 -8.56
CA THR A 7 18.29 8.41 -8.06
C THR A 7 18.24 9.43 -9.19
N LYS A 8 17.16 9.43 -9.99
CA LYS A 8 16.84 10.60 -10.81
C LYS A 8 16.52 11.72 -9.81
N ALA A 9 17.53 12.54 -9.50
CA ALA A 9 17.36 13.75 -8.75
C ALA A 9 16.36 14.62 -9.51
N TYR A 10 15.15 14.73 -8.99
CA TYR A 10 14.25 15.80 -9.41
C TYR A 10 14.97 17.12 -9.13
N PRO A 11 14.93 18.10 -10.05
CA PRO A 11 15.57 19.39 -9.80
C PRO A 11 15.04 19.94 -8.47
N PRO A 12 15.92 20.44 -7.58
CA PRO A 12 15.47 21.00 -6.32
C PRO A 12 14.51 22.13 -6.63
N VAL A 13 13.27 22.00 -6.14
CA VAL A 13 12.35 23.13 -6.13
C VAL A 13 12.99 24.18 -5.22
N ASN A 14 13.32 25.34 -5.77
CA ASN A 14 13.99 26.40 -5.03
C ASN A 14 12.97 27.00 -4.04
N VAL A 15 12.95 26.51 -2.79
CA VAL A 15 12.01 26.96 -1.76
C VAL A 15 12.66 28.08 -0.93
N THR A 16 12.31 29.32 -1.25
CA THR A 16 12.60 30.50 -0.41
C THR A 16 11.69 30.48 0.82
N SER A 17 12.27 30.19 2.00
CA SER A 17 11.56 29.91 3.28
C SER A 17 10.60 28.72 3.19
N PRO A 18 10.69 27.69 4.05
CA PRO A 18 9.83 26.51 3.91
C PRO A 18 8.37 26.97 3.96
N ALA A 19 7.67 26.83 2.83
CA ALA A 19 6.24 27.04 2.75
C ALA A 19 5.57 26.22 3.85
N SER A 20 4.46 26.69 4.43
CA SER A 20 3.69 25.88 5.38
C SER A 20 3.35 24.52 4.77
N LEU A 21 3.20 23.48 5.59
CA LEU A 21 2.90 22.13 5.09
C LEU A 21 1.64 22.13 4.26
N ASN A 22 0.64 22.93 4.65
CA ASN A 22 -0.54 23.19 3.85
C ASN A 22 -0.18 23.63 2.41
N ARG A 23 0.62 24.69 2.24
CA ARG A 23 1.00 25.17 0.91
C ARG A 23 1.80 24.11 0.12
N GLN A 24 2.65 23.33 0.78
CA GLN A 24 3.38 22.23 0.13
C GLN A 24 2.43 21.15 -0.41
N VAL A 25 1.42 20.75 0.38
CA VAL A 25 0.39 19.79 -0.05
C VAL A 25 -0.37 20.32 -1.25
N LEU A 26 -0.81 21.58 -1.23
CA LEU A 26 -1.54 22.19 -2.35
C LEU A 26 -0.67 22.25 -3.62
N GLN A 27 0.60 22.65 -3.50
CA GLN A 27 1.53 22.70 -4.62
C GLN A 27 1.78 21.31 -5.23
N SER A 28 1.96 20.30 -4.37
CA SER A 28 2.12 18.90 -4.78
C SER A 28 0.88 18.38 -5.50
N PHE A 29 -0.31 18.60 -4.94
CA PHE A 29 -1.58 18.21 -5.54
C PHE A 29 -1.79 18.84 -6.93
N GLN A 30 -1.54 20.14 -7.06
CA GLN A 30 -1.67 20.83 -8.34
C GLN A 30 -0.65 20.35 -9.38
N ALA A 31 0.56 19.99 -8.97
CA ALA A 31 1.52 19.36 -9.86
C ALA A 31 1.04 17.98 -10.34
N SER A 32 0.48 17.16 -9.44
CA SER A 32 -0.10 15.86 -9.79
C SER A 32 -1.24 15.98 -10.79
N LEU A 33 -2.19 16.91 -10.59
CA LEU A 33 -3.28 17.18 -11.54
C LEU A 33 -2.77 17.52 -12.94
N ARG A 34 -1.77 18.42 -13.04
CA ARG A 34 -1.15 18.78 -14.33
C ARG A 34 -0.47 17.60 -15.01
N ASN A 35 0.25 16.79 -14.25
CA ASN A 35 0.97 15.63 -14.78
C ASN A 35 0.01 14.54 -15.27
N LEU A 36 -1.06 14.29 -14.51
CA LEU A 36 -2.09 13.31 -14.82
C LEU A 36 -3.13 13.82 -15.82
N ARG A 37 -3.13 15.14 -16.12
CA ARG A 37 -4.05 15.82 -17.03
C ARG A 37 -5.52 15.60 -16.64
N THR A 38 -5.80 15.75 -15.35
CA THR A 38 -7.12 15.62 -14.73
C THR A 38 -7.37 16.80 -13.79
N ASP A 39 -8.61 17.05 -13.43
CA ASP A 39 -9.05 18.04 -12.46
C ASP A 39 -9.41 17.43 -11.09
N TYR A 40 -9.46 16.09 -11.00
CA TYR A 40 -9.73 15.36 -9.76
C TYR A 40 -8.84 14.12 -9.59
N LEU A 41 -8.73 13.63 -8.35
CA LEU A 41 -8.14 12.34 -8.01
C LEU A 41 -9.13 11.45 -7.27
N ASP A 42 -9.22 10.16 -7.63
CA ASP A 42 -10.01 9.20 -6.85
C ASP A 42 -9.40 8.94 -5.46
N GLY A 43 -8.07 9.00 -5.35
CA GLY A 43 -7.36 8.85 -4.08
C GLY A 43 -6.15 9.76 -3.97
N LEU A 44 -5.97 10.41 -2.81
CA LEU A 44 -4.75 11.15 -2.45
C LEU A 44 -4.12 10.51 -1.21
N VAL A 45 -2.86 10.12 -1.32
CA VAL A 45 -2.15 9.36 -0.27
C VAL A 45 -1.03 10.21 0.32
N LEU A 46 -1.01 10.36 1.65
CA LEU A 46 0.14 10.88 2.37
C LEU A 46 1.25 9.83 2.32
N HIS A 47 2.35 10.12 1.63
CA HIS A 47 3.40 9.13 1.34
C HIS A 47 4.02 8.51 2.59
N SER A 48 4.21 9.28 3.66
CA SER A 48 4.64 8.80 4.98
C SER A 48 4.17 9.78 6.05
N PRO A 49 3.86 9.31 7.28
CA PRO A 49 3.79 10.19 8.42
C PRO A 49 5.11 10.95 8.60
N TYR A 50 5.03 12.22 8.96
CA TYR A 50 6.21 13.02 9.34
C TYR A 50 6.78 12.53 10.67
N PRO A 51 8.03 12.85 11.06
CA PRO A 51 8.54 12.48 12.39
C PRO A 51 7.69 13.04 13.55
N ASP A 52 7.12 14.24 13.39
CA ASP A 52 6.16 14.81 14.34
C ASP A 52 4.72 14.52 13.88
N ASP A 53 3.89 14.00 14.78
CA ASP A 53 2.47 13.72 14.52
C ASP A 53 1.67 15.01 14.26
N ARG A 54 2.12 16.16 14.79
CA ARG A 54 1.47 17.46 14.53
C ARG A 54 1.62 17.86 13.07
N ASP A 55 2.80 17.64 12.49
CA ASP A 55 3.07 17.90 11.08
C ASP A 55 2.27 16.95 10.18
N THR A 56 2.17 15.68 10.59
CA THR A 56 1.29 14.70 9.94
C THR A 56 -0.17 15.17 9.92
N LEU A 57 -0.68 15.67 11.05
CA LEU A 57 -2.05 16.20 11.12
C LEU A 57 -2.22 17.52 10.36
N GLU A 58 -1.22 18.40 10.31
CA GLU A 58 -1.29 19.61 9.48
C GLU A 58 -1.40 19.26 7.99
N ALA A 59 -0.55 18.35 7.51
CA ALA A 59 -0.61 17.86 6.13
C ALA A 59 -1.95 17.15 5.85
N TRP A 60 -2.43 16.33 6.79
CA TRP A 60 -3.71 15.65 6.67
C TRP A 60 -4.88 16.64 6.54
N ARG A 61 -4.94 17.68 7.38
CA ARG A 61 -5.97 18.74 7.30
C ARG A 61 -5.97 19.47 5.95
N ALA A 62 -4.80 19.64 5.35
CA ALA A 62 -4.70 20.19 4.00
C ALA A 62 -5.32 19.23 2.97
N MET A 63 -5.09 17.93 3.08
CA MET A 63 -5.73 16.91 2.26
C MET A 63 -7.26 16.84 2.48
N GLU A 64 -7.72 16.98 3.72
CA GLU A 64 -9.16 17.05 4.05
C GLU A 64 -9.83 18.26 3.38
N SER A 65 -9.14 19.39 3.31
CA SER A 65 -9.66 20.58 2.62
C SER A 65 -9.83 20.34 1.11
N LEU A 66 -8.96 19.53 0.49
CA LEU A 66 -9.07 19.14 -0.92
C LEU A 66 -10.21 18.14 -1.14
N TYR A 67 -10.47 17.27 -0.16
CA TYR A 67 -11.63 16.39 -0.13
C TYR A 67 -12.93 17.18 -0.09
N ASP A 68 -13.03 18.17 0.81
CA ASP A 68 -14.24 19.00 0.95
C ASP A 68 -14.55 19.83 -0.32
N GLN A 69 -13.51 20.20 -1.07
CA GLN A 69 -13.64 20.87 -2.36
C GLN A 69 -14.15 19.95 -3.48
N GLY A 70 -14.23 18.64 -3.24
CA GLY A 70 -14.64 17.64 -4.23
C GLY A 70 -13.55 17.25 -5.23
N SER A 71 -12.34 17.79 -5.11
CA SER A 71 -11.21 17.50 -6.02
C SER A 71 -10.51 16.18 -5.68
N VAL A 72 -10.79 15.60 -4.51
CA VAL A 72 -10.28 14.30 -4.07
C VAL A 72 -11.42 13.47 -3.47
N ARG A 73 -11.56 12.20 -3.88
CA ARG A 73 -12.67 11.34 -3.42
C ARG A 73 -12.33 10.46 -2.21
N GLN A 74 -11.07 10.14 -2.00
CA GLN A 74 -10.61 9.31 -0.87
C GLN A 74 -9.23 9.77 -0.39
N LEU A 75 -8.99 9.65 0.92
CA LEU A 75 -7.69 9.95 1.53
C LEU A 75 -7.05 8.66 2.02
N GLY A 76 -5.74 8.53 1.84
CA GLY A 76 -4.97 7.40 2.34
C GLY A 76 -3.65 7.82 2.97
N VAL A 77 -3.02 6.90 3.68
CA VAL A 77 -1.67 7.05 4.21
C VAL A 77 -0.81 5.90 3.73
N SER A 78 0.50 6.10 3.59
CA SER A 78 1.45 5.06 3.23
C SER A 78 2.61 5.01 4.23
N ASN A 79 3.33 3.89 4.29
CA ASN A 79 4.52 3.73 5.14
C ASN A 79 4.26 4.02 6.64
N CYS A 80 3.07 3.67 7.13
CA CYS A 80 2.69 3.83 8.53
C CYS A 80 2.66 2.44 9.17
N HIS A 81 3.81 1.98 9.65
CA HIS A 81 3.99 0.64 10.23
C HIS A 81 3.83 0.61 11.76
N GLU A 82 3.56 1.75 12.38
CA GLU A 82 3.34 1.88 13.81
C GLU A 82 1.84 2.04 14.09
N LEU A 83 1.21 1.00 14.65
CA LEU A 83 -0.24 1.02 14.97
C LEU A 83 -0.65 2.26 15.79
N PRO A 84 0.07 2.68 16.85
CA PRO A 84 -0.32 3.86 17.62
C PRO A 84 -0.41 5.15 16.79
N ARG A 85 0.40 5.25 15.73
CA ARG A 85 0.40 6.43 14.84
C ARG A 85 -0.79 6.41 13.90
N LEU A 86 -1.16 5.24 13.36
CA LEU A 86 -2.37 5.07 12.57
C LEU A 86 -3.63 5.34 13.41
N GLU A 87 -3.68 4.84 14.64
CA GLU A 87 -4.76 5.11 15.60
C GLU A 87 -4.86 6.61 15.92
N ALA A 88 -3.73 7.26 16.20
CA ALA A 88 -3.69 8.69 16.46
C ALA A 88 -4.19 9.50 15.27
N LEU A 89 -3.79 9.14 14.04
CA LEU A 89 -4.30 9.78 12.82
C LEU A 89 -5.82 9.58 12.70
N CYS A 90 -6.31 8.35 12.80
CA CYS A 90 -7.75 8.03 12.68
C CYS A 90 -8.61 8.71 13.75
N ARG A 91 -8.06 8.91 14.96
CA ARG A 91 -8.75 9.59 16.06
C ARG A 91 -8.86 11.10 15.85
N ASN A 92 -7.83 11.72 15.25
CA ASN A 92 -7.75 13.19 15.12
C ASN A 92 -8.20 13.70 13.74
N ALA A 93 -8.23 12.84 12.73
CA ALA A 93 -8.73 13.16 11.40
C ALA A 93 -10.25 13.28 11.40
N ARG A 94 -10.78 14.32 10.75
CA ARG A 94 -12.21 14.45 10.44
C ARG A 94 -12.59 13.52 9.28
N ILE A 95 -11.75 13.47 8.24
CA ILE A 95 -11.88 12.49 7.16
C ILE A 95 -10.88 11.38 7.43
N LYS A 96 -11.36 10.23 7.91
CA LYS A 96 -10.52 9.08 8.25
C LYS A 96 -9.81 8.54 6.99
N PRO A 97 -8.60 7.97 7.14
CA PRO A 97 -7.97 7.24 6.05
C PRO A 97 -8.92 6.14 5.53
N ALA A 98 -9.20 6.14 4.24
CA ALA A 98 -9.92 5.08 3.55
C ALA A 98 -8.99 3.91 3.18
N THR A 99 -7.69 4.21 3.00
CA THR A 99 -6.67 3.23 2.64
C THR A 99 -5.40 3.43 3.46
N ILE A 100 -4.67 2.32 3.65
CA ILE A 100 -3.26 2.34 4.05
C ILE A 100 -2.42 1.57 3.01
N GLN A 101 -1.31 2.14 2.55
CA GLN A 101 -0.38 1.52 1.61
C GLN A 101 0.95 1.19 2.28
N ASN A 102 1.21 -0.09 2.57
CA ASN A 102 2.41 -0.48 3.30
C ASN A 102 3.21 -1.56 2.57
N LEU A 103 4.54 -1.52 2.78
CA LEU A 103 5.45 -2.57 2.36
C LEU A 103 5.04 -3.86 3.06
N PHE A 104 4.82 -4.94 2.32
CA PHE A 104 4.39 -6.21 2.89
C PHE A 104 5.57 -7.17 3.01
N TYR A 105 6.10 -7.34 4.22
CA TYR A 105 7.36 -8.05 4.47
C TYR A 105 7.48 -8.54 5.92
N ALA A 106 8.37 -9.51 6.14
CA ALA A 106 8.51 -10.23 7.41
C ALA A 106 8.91 -9.33 8.61
N LYS A 107 9.74 -8.29 8.40
CA LYS A 107 10.23 -7.45 9.50
C LYS A 107 9.16 -6.61 10.20
N THR A 108 8.01 -6.38 9.56
CA THR A 108 6.85 -5.75 10.21
C THR A 108 5.81 -6.78 10.64
N HIS A 109 6.18 -8.06 10.67
CA HIS A 109 5.28 -9.17 10.92
C HIS A 109 4.04 -9.10 10.03
N TYR A 110 4.24 -8.71 8.76
CA TYR A 110 3.19 -8.56 7.77
C TYR A 110 2.06 -7.63 8.22
N ASP A 111 2.39 -6.62 9.03
CA ASP A 111 1.47 -5.61 9.54
C ASP A 111 0.23 -6.26 10.20
N THR A 112 0.41 -7.38 10.90
CA THR A 112 -0.73 -8.19 11.41
C THR A 112 -1.72 -7.37 12.25
N ASP A 113 -1.22 -6.56 13.18
CA ASP A 113 -2.07 -5.72 14.04
C ASP A 113 -2.70 -4.55 13.26
N ILE A 114 -1.97 -3.97 12.31
CA ILE A 114 -2.48 -2.90 11.44
C ILE A 114 -3.58 -3.45 10.52
N ARG A 115 -3.41 -4.64 9.94
CA ARG A 115 -4.43 -5.30 9.11
C ARG A 115 -5.69 -5.61 9.94
N ALA A 116 -5.53 -6.03 11.19
CA ALA A 116 -6.66 -6.24 12.09
C ALA A 116 -7.41 -4.94 12.38
N PHE A 117 -6.69 -3.87 12.72
CA PHE A 117 -7.24 -2.52 12.92
C PHE A 117 -7.96 -2.02 11.66
N CYS A 118 -7.35 -2.19 10.48
CA CYS A 118 -7.93 -1.79 9.21
C CYS A 118 -9.29 -2.46 8.97
N ARG A 119 -9.38 -3.76 9.21
CA ARG A 119 -10.64 -4.52 9.08
C ARG A 119 -11.71 -4.03 10.05
N GLU A 120 -11.36 -3.72 11.29
CA GLU A 120 -12.29 -3.19 12.29
C GLU A 120 -12.82 -1.80 11.93
N HIS A 121 -11.98 -0.96 11.31
CA HIS A 121 -12.30 0.43 11.02
C HIS A 121 -12.73 0.70 9.57
N GLY A 122 -12.85 -0.34 8.74
CA GLY A 122 -13.24 -0.20 7.33
C GLY A 122 -12.18 0.48 6.47
N ILE A 123 -10.91 0.36 6.84
CA ILE A 123 -9.76 0.86 6.08
C ILE A 123 -9.29 -0.26 5.16
N VAL A 124 -9.09 0.03 3.87
CA VAL A 124 -8.56 -0.95 2.93
C VAL A 124 -7.04 -1.01 3.05
N TYR A 125 -6.51 -2.16 3.45
CA TYR A 125 -5.08 -2.40 3.47
C TYR A 125 -4.58 -2.72 2.05
N GLN A 126 -3.63 -1.93 1.58
CA GLN A 126 -3.02 -2.05 0.27
C GLN A 126 -1.55 -2.43 0.42
N SER A 127 -1.14 -3.60 -0.05
CA SER A 127 0.26 -4.03 0.01
C SER A 127 1.03 -3.58 -1.21
N PHE A 128 2.27 -3.10 -1.05
CA PHE A 128 3.19 -2.95 -2.18
C PHE A 128 4.46 -3.80 -1.99
N TRP A 129 5.19 -4.03 -3.09
CA TRP A 129 6.39 -4.89 -3.16
C TRP A 129 6.18 -6.30 -2.63
N THR A 130 4.93 -6.75 -2.61
CA THR A 130 4.51 -8.03 -2.04
C THR A 130 5.29 -9.22 -2.58
N LEU A 131 5.63 -9.27 -3.86
CA LEU A 131 6.42 -10.37 -4.41
C LEU A 131 7.92 -10.20 -4.13
N THR A 132 8.47 -9.03 -4.46
CA THR A 132 9.92 -8.76 -4.39
C THR A 132 10.46 -8.73 -2.96
N ALA A 133 9.60 -8.41 -1.98
CA ALA A 133 9.97 -8.42 -0.57
C ALA A 133 9.80 -9.80 0.09
N ASN A 134 9.27 -10.80 -0.61
CA ASN A 134 9.04 -12.15 -0.07
C ASN A 134 9.55 -13.27 -1.01
N PRO A 135 10.82 -13.21 -1.49
CA PRO A 135 11.36 -14.23 -2.38
C PRO A 135 11.40 -15.63 -1.73
N GLU A 136 11.59 -15.71 -0.42
CA GLU A 136 11.60 -16.96 0.35
C GLU A 136 10.22 -17.63 0.37
N ILE A 137 9.13 -16.86 0.52
CA ILE A 137 7.77 -17.40 0.43
C ILE A 137 7.52 -17.95 -0.97
N LEU A 138 7.91 -17.20 -2.01
CA LEU A 138 7.71 -17.61 -3.41
C LEU A 138 8.51 -18.85 -3.79
N ALA A 139 9.64 -19.09 -3.13
CA ALA A 139 10.50 -20.26 -3.32
C ALA A 139 10.14 -21.44 -2.39
N ALA A 140 9.19 -21.28 -1.47
CA ALA A 140 8.83 -22.33 -0.53
C ALA A 140 8.24 -23.55 -1.25
N SER A 141 8.74 -24.75 -0.92
CA SER A 141 8.30 -26.01 -1.54
C SER A 141 6.80 -26.21 -1.42
N ASP A 142 6.22 -25.93 -0.25
CA ASP A 142 4.79 -26.04 0.00
C ASP A 142 3.96 -25.15 -0.94
N LEU A 143 4.43 -23.93 -1.22
CA LEU A 143 3.74 -23.02 -2.15
C LEU A 143 3.89 -23.49 -3.60
N ILE A 144 5.06 -23.98 -3.99
CA ILE A 144 5.30 -24.51 -5.35
C ILE A 144 4.42 -25.75 -5.61
N GLU A 145 4.33 -26.66 -4.64
CA GLU A 145 3.45 -27.83 -4.73
C GLU A 145 1.98 -27.44 -4.81
N LEU A 146 1.55 -26.48 -3.98
CA LEU A 146 0.19 -25.95 -4.02
C LEU A 146 -0.10 -25.28 -5.37
N ALA A 147 0.83 -24.49 -5.89
CA ALA A 147 0.70 -23.81 -7.17
C ALA A 147 0.53 -24.81 -8.32
N THR A 148 1.30 -25.90 -8.30
CA THR A 148 1.18 -27.01 -9.26
C THR A 148 -0.21 -27.65 -9.21
N LYS A 149 -0.76 -27.90 -8.02
CA LYS A 149 -2.12 -28.47 -7.86
C LYS A 149 -3.21 -27.57 -8.43
N TYR A 150 -3.04 -26.25 -8.34
CA TYR A 150 -3.98 -25.27 -8.89
C TYR A 150 -3.73 -24.96 -10.38
N GLY A 151 -2.62 -25.43 -10.96
CA GLY A 151 -2.23 -25.08 -12.33
C GLY A 151 -1.91 -23.59 -12.48
N ARG A 152 -1.36 -22.96 -11.44
CA ARG A 152 -1.05 -21.52 -11.37
C ARG A 152 0.39 -21.32 -10.88
N SER A 153 0.88 -20.09 -10.88
CA SER A 153 2.20 -19.73 -10.34
C SER A 153 2.17 -19.46 -8.84
N PRO A 154 3.31 -19.59 -8.13
CA PRO A 154 3.43 -19.17 -6.72
C PRO A 154 2.97 -17.73 -6.47
N ALA A 155 3.30 -16.81 -7.37
CA ALA A 155 2.89 -15.41 -7.29
C ALA A 155 1.36 -15.24 -7.36
N GLN A 156 0.70 -15.95 -8.28
CA GLN A 156 -0.76 -15.92 -8.39
C GLN A 156 -1.44 -16.47 -7.13
N LEU A 157 -0.93 -17.55 -6.56
CA LEU A 157 -1.46 -18.11 -5.31
C LEU A 157 -1.26 -17.13 -4.15
N PHE A 158 -0.10 -16.50 -4.07
CA PHE A 158 0.19 -15.58 -2.99
C PHE A 158 -0.72 -14.34 -3.07
N PHE A 159 -0.86 -13.74 -4.26
CA PHE A 159 -1.82 -12.65 -4.46
C PHE A 159 -3.27 -13.08 -4.22
N ARG A 160 -3.66 -14.29 -4.65
CA ARG A 160 -5.00 -14.78 -4.39
C ARG A 160 -5.27 -14.96 -2.90
N TYR A 161 -4.30 -15.48 -2.15
CA TYR A 161 -4.42 -15.58 -0.71
C TYR A 161 -4.62 -14.22 -0.05
N LEU A 162 -3.78 -13.23 -0.37
CA LEU A 162 -3.88 -11.90 0.23
C LEU A 162 -5.21 -11.20 -0.14
N THR A 163 -5.68 -11.33 -1.38
CA THR A 163 -6.99 -10.78 -1.78
C THR A 163 -8.17 -11.49 -1.11
N GLN A 164 -8.03 -12.77 -0.75
CA GLN A 164 -9.02 -13.46 0.08
C GLN A 164 -9.00 -13.03 1.56
N LEU A 165 -7.98 -12.29 1.99
CA LEU A 165 -7.90 -11.61 3.29
C LEU A 165 -8.39 -10.15 3.21
N ASP A 166 -9.14 -9.80 2.16
CA ASP A 166 -9.65 -8.46 1.89
C ASP A 166 -8.57 -7.38 1.71
N MET A 167 -7.35 -7.80 1.33
CA MET A 167 -6.26 -6.89 0.98
C MET A 167 -6.27 -6.56 -0.53
N VAL A 168 -5.73 -5.39 -0.88
CA VAL A 168 -5.45 -5.03 -2.27
C VAL A 168 -3.95 -5.09 -2.53
N CYS A 169 -3.53 -5.94 -3.46
CA CYS A 169 -2.12 -6.04 -3.86
C CYS A 169 -1.81 -4.99 -4.93
N LEU A 170 -1.00 -4.00 -4.60
CA LEU A 170 -0.43 -3.06 -5.57
C LEU A 170 0.76 -3.74 -6.26
N THR A 171 0.53 -4.11 -7.51
CA THR A 171 1.54 -4.69 -8.42
C THR A 171 1.71 -3.79 -9.64
N GLY A 172 2.92 -3.78 -10.18
CA GLY A 172 3.26 -3.02 -11.38
C GLY A 172 4.11 -3.88 -12.29
N THR A 173 3.76 -3.92 -13.57
CA THR A 173 4.49 -4.67 -14.58
C THR A 173 4.39 -3.97 -15.94
N SER A 174 5.40 -4.14 -16.78
CA SER A 174 5.36 -3.77 -18.20
C SER A 174 5.12 -4.99 -19.12
N SER A 175 5.15 -6.20 -18.57
CA SER A 175 4.89 -7.44 -19.30
C SER A 175 3.39 -7.69 -19.38
N LYS A 176 2.87 -7.82 -20.60
CA LYS A 176 1.46 -8.15 -20.85
C LYS A 176 1.08 -9.49 -20.20
N ASP A 177 1.94 -10.49 -20.32
CA ASP A 177 1.69 -11.82 -19.75
C ASP A 177 1.56 -11.76 -18.23
N HIS A 178 2.38 -10.93 -17.56
CA HIS A 178 2.25 -10.71 -16.12
C HIS A 178 0.96 -9.97 -15.77
N MET A 179 0.50 -9.00 -16.58
CA MET A 179 -0.79 -8.33 -16.35
C MET A 179 -1.94 -9.35 -16.41
N GLU A 180 -1.93 -10.24 -17.41
CA GLU A 180 -2.94 -11.29 -17.54
C GLU A 180 -2.89 -12.28 -16.36
N GLN A 181 -1.68 -12.68 -15.94
CA GLN A 181 -1.49 -13.54 -14.77
C GLN A 181 -1.99 -12.87 -13.48
N ASP A 182 -1.63 -11.61 -13.23
CA ASP A 182 -2.04 -10.85 -12.05
C ASP A 182 -3.57 -10.70 -11.98
N LEU A 183 -4.25 -10.53 -13.11
CA LEU A 183 -5.72 -10.45 -13.18
C LEU A 183 -6.39 -11.82 -13.03
N SER A 184 -5.77 -12.89 -13.53
CA SER A 184 -6.35 -14.25 -13.46
C SER A 184 -6.41 -14.83 -12.03
N ILE A 185 -5.86 -14.14 -11.02
CA ILE A 185 -5.99 -14.56 -9.61
C ILE A 185 -7.46 -14.67 -9.16
N PHE A 186 -8.36 -13.92 -9.82
CA PHE A 186 -9.79 -13.94 -9.51
C PHE A 186 -10.55 -15.12 -10.16
N GLU A 187 -9.92 -15.89 -11.04
CA GLU A 187 -10.52 -17.04 -11.72
C GLU A 187 -10.57 -18.31 -10.85
N PHE A 188 -9.92 -18.30 -9.70
CA PHE A 188 -9.91 -19.44 -8.77
C PHE A 188 -10.10 -18.98 -7.34
N ARG A 189 -10.27 -19.92 -6.42
CA ARG A 189 -10.34 -19.65 -4.98
C ARG A 189 -9.53 -20.70 -4.25
N LEU A 190 -8.68 -20.26 -3.33
CA LEU A 190 -7.98 -21.15 -2.44
C LEU A 190 -8.97 -21.75 -1.43
N SER A 191 -8.90 -23.07 -1.30
CA SER A 191 -9.51 -23.83 -0.19
C SER A 191 -8.96 -23.38 1.16
N SER A 192 -9.68 -23.65 2.26
CA SER A 192 -9.20 -23.39 3.63
C SER A 192 -7.81 -23.97 3.90
N ALA A 193 -7.57 -25.22 3.50
CA ALA A 193 -6.25 -25.84 3.64
C ALA A 193 -5.14 -25.10 2.88
N GLY A 194 -5.43 -24.62 1.68
CA GLY A 194 -4.49 -23.79 0.89
C GLY A 194 -4.22 -22.43 1.54
N CYS A 195 -5.24 -21.81 2.13
CA CYS A 195 -5.09 -20.60 2.94
C CYS A 195 -4.24 -20.87 4.20
N GLU A 196 -4.44 -22.01 4.88
CA GLU A 196 -3.65 -22.41 6.05
C GLU A 196 -2.17 -22.62 5.70
N THR A 197 -1.86 -23.25 4.56
CA THR A 197 -0.48 -23.38 4.06
C THR A 197 0.19 -22.02 3.90
N LEU A 198 -0.46 -21.07 3.22
CA LEU A 198 0.08 -19.72 3.03
C LEU A 198 0.16 -18.90 4.32
N ALA A 199 -0.80 -19.09 5.23
CA ALA A 199 -0.75 -18.48 6.56
C ALA A 199 0.47 -18.96 7.36
N ALA A 200 0.78 -20.27 7.31
CA ALA A 200 1.95 -20.83 7.97
C ALA A 200 3.26 -20.25 7.43
N LEU A 201 3.36 -19.99 6.12
CA LEU A 201 4.56 -19.38 5.52
C LEU A 201 4.80 -17.95 6.03
N LEU A 202 3.75 -17.16 6.25
CA LEU A 202 3.88 -15.82 6.84
C LEU A 202 4.39 -15.86 8.29
N LEU A 203 4.11 -16.93 9.04
CA LEU A 203 4.57 -17.09 10.43
C LEU A 203 6.01 -17.62 10.52
N GLN A 204 6.49 -18.31 9.49
CA GLN A 204 7.82 -18.92 9.43
C GLN A 204 8.87 -18.02 8.79
N SER A 205 8.45 -16.92 8.17
CA SER A 205 9.37 -16.00 7.49
C SER A 205 10.24 -15.25 8.51
N PRO A 206 11.57 -15.19 8.30
CA PRO A 206 12.54 -14.71 9.28
C PRO A 206 12.52 -13.20 9.52
#